data_AF-A0A6L3IJ12-F1
#
_entry.id   AF-A0A6L3IJ12-F1
#
_cell.length_a   1.000
_cell.length_b   1.000
_cell.length_c   1.000
_cell.angle_alpha   90.00
_cell.angle_beta   90.00
_cell.angle_gamma   90.00
#
_symmetry.space_group_name_H-M   'P 1'
#
loop_
_entity.id
_entity.type
_entity.pdbx_description
1 polymer ?
#
loop_
_entity_poly.entity_id
_entity_poly.type
_entity_poly.pdbx_seq_one_letter_code
_entity_poly.pdbx_strand_id
1 'polypeptide(L)'
;MKRKGYYLCSLLVMIFVFLSCRDEEQDCTQAMQDIQNQLKENDLLKSVSQEREQCVLLFESNKIIFPQELIQSVDVDAENWKTTLTFANGSTYVIPTLGTSIDNLILSSTVNPSGCNPLSASVVVKLPVLGRIKLIVHSKPGKHTPDVEYTFKDVGLKQNIPVLGLYPNYNNQITLIYTDLQGNERARSNLKLQTKTLESRRLPKEIRVVKAQYDRMEPGMNLVNSPGQDETDTSIPYMIDADGEIRWILDWEKSDEHRYIGIGCGLIRMQNGHYMTGDGNHHRMVEVDMMGNTIHNWDMLERGYTMHHAISQDKQGNILATVSKTSAKIANGKDVRLNDFIIMMDPEKGEILQEWDLVHMLDSARYGMTDYDLTSDPFAQSASNWAHNNGIV
;
A
#
# COMPACT_ATOMS: atom_id res chain seq x y z
N MET A 1 27.72 11.72 5.74
CA MET A 1 27.64 12.76 4.69
C MET A 1 26.18 12.92 4.26
N LYS A 2 25.49 13.98 4.74
CA LYS A 2 24.08 14.25 4.42
C LYS A 2 23.99 14.96 3.07
N ARG A 3 23.40 14.33 2.05
CA ARG A 3 23.00 15.00 0.79
C ARG A 3 21.62 15.63 0.99
N LYS A 4 21.57 16.97 1.02
CA LYS A 4 20.33 17.73 0.90
C LYS A 4 19.89 17.70 -0.57
N GLY A 5 18.72 17.14 -0.84
CA GLY A 5 18.06 17.26 -2.14
C GLY A 5 17.46 18.66 -2.27
N TYR A 6 17.86 19.40 -3.30
CA TYR A 6 17.25 20.66 -3.66
C TYR A 6 15.96 20.39 -4.43
N TYR A 7 14.83 20.92 -3.94
CA TYR A 7 13.59 20.99 -4.70
C TYR A 7 13.74 22.02 -5.82
N LEU A 8 13.67 21.56 -7.06
CA LEU A 8 13.69 22.39 -8.24
C LEU A 8 12.27 22.96 -8.44
N CYS A 9 12.03 24.17 -7.95
CA CYS A 9 10.86 24.97 -8.34
C CYS A 9 10.95 25.24 -9.85
N SER A 10 10.00 24.71 -10.62
CA SER A 10 9.84 25.08 -12.03
C SER A 10 9.40 26.54 -12.10
N LEU A 11 10.37 27.42 -12.34
CA LEU A 11 10.17 28.84 -12.60
C LEU A 11 9.44 28.97 -13.95
N LEU A 12 8.19 29.46 -13.92
CA LEU A 12 7.44 29.82 -15.12
C LEU A 12 8.12 31.07 -15.73
N VAL A 13 8.62 30.96 -16.96
CA VAL A 13 9.24 32.08 -17.68
C VAL A 13 8.13 32.94 -18.30
N MET A 14 7.90 34.14 -17.77
CA MET A 14 7.16 35.21 -18.45
C MET A 14 8.12 35.97 -19.38
N ILE A 15 7.76 36.09 -20.66
CA ILE A 15 8.41 36.99 -21.61
C ILE A 15 7.59 38.28 -21.64
N PHE A 16 8.16 39.38 -21.14
CA PHE A 16 7.61 40.73 -21.30
C PHE A 16 8.26 41.41 -22.51
N VAL A 17 7.47 41.70 -23.54
CA VAL A 17 7.84 42.63 -24.61
C VAL A 17 7.19 43.96 -24.28
N PHE A 18 7.99 44.95 -23.88
CA PHE A 18 7.53 46.31 -23.66
C PHE A 18 7.49 47.07 -25.00
N LEU A 19 6.27 47.36 -25.48
CA LEU A 19 6.01 48.40 -26.46
C LEU A 19 5.04 49.40 -25.83
N SER A 20 5.57 50.59 -25.56
CA SER A 20 4.88 51.73 -24.96
C SER A 20 3.79 52.29 -25.88
N CYS A 21 2.53 52.15 -25.49
CA CYS A 21 1.46 53.12 -25.74
C CYS A 21 0.54 53.14 -24.51
N ARG A 22 0.29 54.33 -23.99
CA ARG A 22 -0.31 54.60 -22.68
C ARG A 22 -1.78 54.94 -22.89
N ASP A 23 -2.66 53.94 -22.83
CA ASP A 23 -4.12 54.08 -22.78
C ASP A 23 -4.69 53.00 -21.82
N GLU A 24 -5.40 53.44 -20.76
CA GLU A 24 -6.31 52.67 -19.88
C GLU A 24 -5.96 51.22 -19.45
N GLU A 25 -4.69 50.88 -19.25
CA GLU A 25 -4.24 49.54 -18.85
C GLU A 25 -4.49 49.17 -17.36
N GLN A 26 -5.30 49.96 -16.63
CA GLN A 26 -5.09 50.16 -15.18
C GLN A 26 -5.99 49.37 -14.19
N ASP A 27 -6.90 48.48 -14.60
CA ASP A 27 -7.72 47.73 -13.62
C ASP A 27 -7.70 46.19 -13.79
N CYS A 28 -7.48 45.67 -15.00
CA CYS A 28 -7.42 44.22 -15.25
C CYS A 28 -6.25 43.54 -14.50
N THR A 29 -5.09 44.20 -14.41
CA THR A 29 -3.92 43.69 -13.69
C THR A 29 -4.17 43.62 -12.18
N GLN A 30 -4.87 44.61 -11.62
CA GLN A 30 -5.23 44.62 -10.20
C GLN A 30 -6.25 43.52 -9.89
N ALA A 31 -7.26 43.33 -10.74
CA ALA A 31 -8.22 42.24 -10.59
C ALA A 31 -7.53 40.85 -10.59
N MET A 32 -6.55 40.63 -11.48
CA MET A 32 -5.76 39.39 -11.49
C MET A 32 -4.95 39.22 -10.18
N GLN A 33 -4.34 40.29 -9.67
CA GLN A 33 -3.61 40.27 -8.39
C GLN A 33 -4.55 40.01 -7.20
N ASP A 34 -5.74 40.59 -7.20
CA ASP A 34 -6.73 40.38 -6.15
C ASP A 34 -7.22 38.93 -6.13
N ILE A 35 -7.44 38.33 -7.31
CA ILE A 35 -7.70 36.90 -7.41
C ILE A 35 -6.53 36.10 -6.84
N GLN A 36 -5.29 36.39 -7.23
CA GLN A 36 -4.11 35.69 -6.71
C GLN A 36 -3.93 35.81 -5.19
N ASN A 37 -4.15 37.01 -4.64
CA ASN A 37 -3.95 37.29 -3.22
C ASN A 37 -5.06 36.68 -2.33
N GLN A 38 -6.27 36.55 -2.87
CA GLN A 38 -7.43 36.04 -2.13
C GLN A 38 -7.69 34.54 -2.38
N LEU A 39 -7.12 33.97 -3.45
CA LEU A 39 -7.16 32.53 -3.68
C LEU A 39 -6.30 31.82 -2.64
N LYS A 40 -6.94 31.07 -1.73
CA LYS A 40 -6.17 30.17 -0.87
C LYS A 40 -5.61 29.04 -1.71
N GLU A 41 -4.41 28.59 -1.36
CA GLU A 41 -3.60 27.59 -2.09
C GLU A 41 -4.35 26.27 -2.40
N ASN A 42 -5.43 25.98 -1.66
CA ASN A 42 -6.24 24.76 -1.82
C ASN A 42 -7.72 24.99 -2.11
N ASP A 43 -8.10 26.20 -2.51
CA ASP A 43 -9.49 26.54 -2.78
C ASP A 43 -9.85 26.30 -4.25
N LEU A 44 -11.09 25.90 -4.51
CA LEU A 44 -11.62 25.73 -5.85
C LEU A 44 -12.74 26.72 -6.12
N LEU A 45 -12.79 27.23 -7.34
CA LEU A 45 -13.93 28.01 -7.81
C LEU A 45 -15.16 27.09 -7.91
N LYS A 46 -16.25 27.44 -7.22
CA LYS A 46 -17.53 26.72 -7.30
C LYS A 46 -18.40 27.21 -8.45
N SER A 47 -18.46 28.52 -8.64
CA SER A 47 -19.29 29.13 -9.68
C SER A 47 -18.83 30.56 -9.99
N VAL A 48 -19.20 31.01 -11.20
CA VAL A 48 -19.09 32.41 -11.61
C VAL A 48 -20.50 32.93 -11.89
N SER A 49 -20.87 34.09 -11.33
CA SER A 49 -22.10 34.80 -11.68
C SER A 49 -21.79 36.22 -12.16
N GLN A 50 -22.57 36.67 -13.15
CA GLN A 50 -22.49 38.02 -13.71
C GLN A 50 -23.78 38.75 -13.35
N GLU A 51 -23.69 39.70 -12.41
CA GLU A 51 -24.83 40.44 -11.85
C GLU A 51 -24.73 41.93 -12.22
N ARG A 52 -25.49 42.35 -13.25
CA ARG A 52 -25.57 43.74 -13.77
C ARG A 52 -24.21 44.42 -14.01
N GLU A 53 -23.55 44.91 -12.96
CA GLU A 53 -22.28 45.63 -12.99
C GLU A 53 -21.12 44.86 -12.31
N GLN A 54 -21.38 43.67 -11.75
CA GLN A 54 -20.40 42.90 -10.98
C GLN A 54 -20.23 41.49 -11.50
N CYS A 55 -18.98 41.02 -11.55
CA CYS A 55 -18.64 39.61 -11.67
C CYS A 55 -18.31 39.06 -10.28
N VAL A 56 -18.94 37.95 -9.91
CA VAL A 56 -18.75 37.28 -8.62
C VAL A 56 -18.14 35.91 -8.85
N LEU A 57 -16.93 35.72 -8.32
CA LEU A 57 -16.27 34.43 -8.24
C LEU A 57 -16.52 33.83 -6.85
N LEU A 58 -17.29 32.76 -6.78
CA LEU A 58 -17.57 32.06 -5.52
C LEU A 58 -16.63 30.86 -5.39
N PHE A 59 -15.78 30.86 -4.36
CA PHE A 59 -14.88 29.76 -4.03
C PHE A 59 -15.46 28.88 -2.91
N GLU A 60 -14.78 27.80 -2.53
CA GLU A 60 -15.21 26.95 -1.43
C GLU A 60 -15.16 27.70 -0.09
N SER A 61 -14.19 28.60 0.11
CA SER A 61 -13.98 29.30 1.39
C SER A 61 -14.28 30.80 1.39
N ASN A 62 -14.39 31.46 0.23
CA ASN A 62 -14.68 32.89 0.13
C ASN A 62 -15.40 33.25 -1.19
N LYS A 63 -15.59 34.54 -1.42
CA LYS A 63 -16.02 35.09 -2.71
C LYS A 63 -15.20 36.31 -3.06
N ILE A 64 -14.94 36.51 -4.34
CA ILE A 64 -14.24 37.68 -4.89
C ILE A 64 -15.22 38.39 -5.82
N ILE A 65 -15.28 39.72 -5.73
CA ILE A 65 -16.21 40.54 -6.52
C ILE A 65 -15.40 41.66 -7.16
N PHE A 66 -15.61 41.88 -8.46
CA PHE A 66 -15.01 42.99 -9.20
C PHE A 66 -15.92 43.44 -10.35
N PRO A 67 -15.68 44.62 -10.95
CA PRO A 67 -16.54 45.14 -12.01
C PRO A 67 -16.65 44.19 -13.22
N GLN A 68 -17.86 43.99 -13.72
CA GLN A 68 -18.16 43.11 -14.86
C GLN A 68 -17.46 43.59 -16.15
N GLU A 69 -17.27 44.90 -16.31
CA GLU A 69 -16.62 45.53 -17.47
C GLU A 69 -15.17 45.06 -17.69
N LEU A 70 -14.52 44.53 -16.65
CA LEU A 70 -13.17 43.97 -16.76
C LEU A 70 -13.13 42.60 -17.43
N ILE A 71 -14.27 41.90 -17.56
CA ILE A 71 -14.34 40.54 -18.10
C ILE A 71 -14.93 40.55 -19.50
N GLN A 72 -14.12 40.07 -20.44
CA GLN A 72 -14.55 39.81 -21.81
C GLN A 72 -15.33 38.49 -21.91
N SER A 73 -14.82 37.41 -21.32
CA SER A 73 -15.45 36.09 -21.34
C SER A 73 -15.04 35.21 -20.18
N VAL A 74 -15.87 34.21 -19.89
CA VAL A 74 -15.63 33.17 -18.88
C VAL A 74 -15.88 31.84 -19.55
N ASP A 75 -14.84 31.01 -19.62
CA ASP A 75 -14.92 29.65 -20.16
C ASP A 75 -14.73 28.64 -19.03
N VAL A 76 -15.78 27.90 -18.71
CA VAL A 76 -15.78 26.91 -17.64
C VAL A 76 -15.63 25.52 -18.24
N ASP A 77 -14.48 24.90 -17.98
CA ASP A 77 -14.18 23.52 -18.36
C ASP A 77 -14.17 22.66 -17.09
N ALA A 78 -15.37 22.27 -16.66
CA ALA A 78 -15.58 21.48 -15.44
C ALA A 78 -15.02 20.05 -15.57
N GLU A 79 -14.89 19.52 -16.79
CA GLU A 79 -14.28 18.21 -17.03
C GLU A 79 -12.76 18.24 -16.77
N ASN A 80 -12.10 19.37 -17.04
CA ASN A 80 -10.66 19.54 -16.80
C ASN A 80 -10.36 20.43 -15.57
N TRP A 81 -11.35 20.69 -14.72
CA TRP A 81 -11.20 21.41 -13.45
C TRP A 81 -10.60 22.81 -13.60
N LYS A 82 -10.92 23.52 -14.69
CA LYS A 82 -10.36 24.84 -14.97
C LYS A 82 -11.46 25.81 -15.43
N THR A 83 -11.36 27.05 -14.99
CA THR A 83 -12.10 28.18 -15.57
C THR A 83 -11.07 29.15 -16.12
N THR A 84 -11.24 29.55 -17.39
CA THR A 84 -10.41 30.57 -18.02
C THR A 84 -11.19 31.88 -18.04
N LEU A 85 -10.71 32.88 -17.31
CA LEU A 85 -11.19 34.25 -17.42
C LEU A 85 -10.41 34.94 -18.51
N THR A 86 -11.10 35.56 -19.47
CA THR A 86 -10.50 36.49 -20.44
C THR A 86 -10.92 37.90 -20.06
N PHE A 87 -9.95 38.77 -19.81
CA PHE A 87 -10.17 40.16 -19.43
C PHE A 87 -10.37 41.05 -20.65
N ALA A 88 -10.94 42.24 -20.46
CA ALA A 88 -11.21 43.21 -21.53
C ALA A 88 -9.95 43.65 -22.29
N ASN A 89 -8.78 43.62 -21.64
CA ASN A 89 -7.48 43.89 -22.26
C ASN A 89 -6.90 42.68 -23.02
N GLY A 90 -7.64 41.57 -23.12
CA GLY A 90 -7.24 40.32 -23.77
C GLY A 90 -6.34 39.41 -22.95
N SER A 91 -5.95 39.78 -21.72
CA SER A 91 -5.20 38.88 -20.83
C SER A 91 -6.09 37.72 -20.37
N THR A 92 -5.47 36.59 -20.01
CA THR A 92 -6.18 35.42 -19.51
C THR A 92 -5.69 35.00 -18.13
N TYR A 93 -6.59 34.45 -17.32
CA TYR A 93 -6.29 33.90 -16.02
C TYR A 93 -7.01 32.56 -15.83
N VAL A 94 -6.26 31.52 -15.47
CA VAL A 94 -6.81 30.18 -15.28
C VAL A 94 -6.98 29.90 -13.78
N ILE A 95 -8.19 29.53 -13.40
CA ILE A 95 -8.57 29.25 -12.01
C ILE A 95 -8.95 27.78 -11.87
N PRO A 96 -8.32 27.03 -10.94
CA PRO A 96 -8.80 25.71 -10.54
C PRO A 96 -10.28 25.78 -10.11
N THR A 97 -11.12 24.98 -10.75
CA THR A 97 -12.58 24.99 -10.57
C THR A 97 -13.05 23.62 -10.13
N LEU A 98 -14.11 23.58 -9.32
CA LEU A 98 -14.76 22.35 -8.91
C LEU A 98 -15.29 21.63 -10.15
N GLY A 99 -14.78 20.43 -10.41
CA GLY A 99 -15.24 19.61 -11.52
C GLY A 99 -16.42 18.72 -11.14
N THR A 100 -16.95 18.01 -12.12
CA THR A 100 -18.10 17.10 -11.96
C THR A 100 -17.70 15.65 -11.67
N SER A 101 -16.53 15.23 -12.14
CA SER A 101 -15.91 13.94 -11.87
C SER A 101 -14.38 14.09 -11.79
N ILE A 102 -13.67 13.04 -11.39
CA ILE A 102 -12.19 13.03 -11.40
C ILE A 102 -11.62 12.20 -12.55
N ASP A 103 -12.42 11.88 -13.59
CA ASP A 103 -12.02 10.95 -14.65
C ASP A 103 -10.76 11.44 -15.38
N ASN A 104 -10.74 12.72 -15.75
CA ASN A 104 -9.60 13.36 -16.42
C ASN A 104 -8.41 13.63 -15.48
N LEU A 105 -8.59 13.46 -14.17
CA LEU A 105 -7.51 13.56 -13.18
C LEU A 105 -6.78 12.23 -12.99
N ILE A 106 -7.32 11.12 -13.50
CA ILE A 106 -6.71 9.79 -13.40
C ILE A 106 -5.73 9.62 -14.56
N LEU A 107 -4.45 9.52 -14.22
CA LEU A 107 -3.38 9.40 -15.21
C LEU A 107 -3.19 7.97 -15.71
N SER A 108 -3.31 6.99 -14.81
CA SER A 108 -3.16 5.57 -15.15
C SER A 108 -3.78 4.67 -14.09
N SER A 109 -4.16 3.46 -14.50
CA SER A 109 -4.51 2.37 -13.60
C SER A 109 -3.81 1.08 -14.05
N THR A 110 -3.12 0.41 -13.12
CA THR A 110 -2.33 -0.79 -13.41
C THR A 110 -2.70 -1.88 -12.43
N VAL A 111 -3.27 -2.98 -12.93
CA VAL A 111 -3.56 -4.19 -12.13
C VAL A 111 -2.29 -5.01 -11.97
N ASN A 112 -2.08 -5.58 -10.78
CA ASN A 112 -0.91 -6.36 -10.39
C ASN A 112 0.43 -5.64 -10.63
N PRO A 113 0.64 -4.43 -10.08
CA PRO A 113 1.84 -3.65 -10.37
C PRO A 113 3.14 -4.32 -9.91
N SER A 114 3.11 -5.12 -8.84
CA SER A 114 4.28 -5.86 -8.33
C SER A 114 4.57 -7.15 -9.09
N GLY A 115 3.62 -7.63 -9.88
CA GLY A 115 3.63 -8.97 -10.45
C GLY A 115 3.24 -10.09 -9.47
N CYS A 116 3.35 -9.87 -8.15
CA CYS A 116 3.12 -10.88 -7.12
C CYS A 116 1.73 -10.82 -6.47
N ASN A 117 0.99 -9.72 -6.59
CA ASN A 117 -0.38 -9.60 -6.05
C ASN A 117 -1.40 -9.32 -7.16
N PRO A 118 -1.91 -10.37 -7.83
CA PRO A 118 -2.87 -10.24 -8.94
C PRO A 118 -4.23 -9.63 -8.54
N LEU A 119 -4.52 -9.52 -7.25
CA LEU A 119 -5.77 -8.95 -6.70
C LEU A 119 -5.56 -7.54 -6.14
N SER A 120 -4.51 -6.87 -6.60
CA SER A 120 -4.21 -5.48 -6.30
C SER A 120 -4.12 -4.63 -7.58
N ALA A 121 -4.20 -3.31 -7.42
CA ALA A 121 -3.91 -2.36 -8.48
C ALA A 121 -3.31 -1.06 -7.92
N SER A 122 -2.70 -0.26 -8.79
CA SER A 122 -2.23 1.08 -8.48
C SER A 122 -2.92 2.06 -9.43
N VAL A 123 -3.54 3.10 -8.88
CA VAL A 123 -4.16 4.18 -9.64
C VAL A 123 -3.41 5.48 -9.36
N VAL A 124 -2.92 6.14 -10.40
CA VAL A 124 -2.19 7.41 -10.26
C VAL A 124 -3.15 8.54 -10.60
N VAL A 125 -3.32 9.48 -9.67
CA VAL A 125 -4.17 10.67 -9.86
C VAL A 125 -3.33 11.94 -9.79
N LYS A 126 -3.74 12.96 -10.54
CA LYS A 126 -3.19 14.32 -10.50
C LYS A 126 -4.31 15.31 -10.18
N LEU A 127 -4.33 15.77 -8.94
CA LEU A 127 -5.30 16.71 -8.40
C LEU A 127 -4.95 18.15 -8.76
N PRO A 128 -5.95 19.01 -9.00
CA PRO A 128 -5.74 20.42 -9.35
C PRO A 128 -5.27 21.27 -8.15
N VAL A 129 -5.63 20.87 -6.92
CA VAL A 129 -5.22 21.48 -5.65
C VAL A 129 -5.03 20.39 -4.59
N LEU A 130 -4.51 20.69 -3.40
CA LEU A 130 -4.32 19.65 -2.37
C LEU A 130 -5.66 19.16 -1.81
N GLY A 131 -5.69 17.87 -1.50
CA GLY A 131 -6.78 17.19 -0.82
C GLY A 131 -6.46 15.71 -0.66
N ARG A 132 -7.47 14.89 -0.37
CA ARG A 132 -7.30 13.44 -0.14
C ARG A 132 -8.17 12.62 -1.06
N ILE A 133 -7.75 11.38 -1.30
CA ILE A 133 -8.56 10.37 -1.97
C ILE A 133 -9.16 9.41 -0.92
N LYS A 134 -10.45 9.13 -1.06
CA LYS A 134 -11.11 7.97 -0.48
C LYS A 134 -11.36 6.95 -1.58
N LEU A 135 -11.01 5.71 -1.32
CA LEU A 135 -11.26 4.56 -2.18
C LEU A 135 -12.41 3.73 -1.61
N ILE A 136 -13.24 3.22 -2.52
CA ILE A 136 -14.23 2.18 -2.26
C ILE A 136 -13.99 1.07 -3.27
N VAL A 137 -13.76 -0.16 -2.82
CA VAL A 137 -13.77 -1.36 -3.66
C VAL A 137 -15.08 -2.09 -3.41
N HIS A 138 -15.95 -2.10 -4.42
CA HIS A 138 -17.29 -2.64 -4.26
C HIS A 138 -17.30 -4.17 -4.20
N SER A 139 -18.07 -4.68 -3.24
CA SER A 139 -18.37 -6.09 -3.17
C SER A 139 -19.33 -6.52 -4.28
N LYS A 140 -19.28 -7.81 -4.66
CA LYS A 140 -20.17 -8.33 -5.71
C LYS A 140 -21.64 -8.22 -5.26
N PRO A 141 -22.58 -7.93 -6.17
CA PRO A 141 -24.00 -7.86 -5.81
C PRO A 141 -24.49 -9.14 -5.12
N GLY A 142 -25.25 -8.98 -4.04
CA GLY A 142 -25.83 -10.09 -3.28
C GLY A 142 -24.86 -10.84 -2.35
N LYS A 143 -23.63 -10.35 -2.15
CA LYS A 143 -22.68 -10.86 -1.15
C LYS A 143 -22.89 -10.20 0.22
N HIS A 144 -22.50 -10.89 1.29
CA HIS A 144 -22.59 -10.37 2.66
C HIS A 144 -21.40 -9.49 3.06
N THR A 145 -20.23 -9.73 2.48
CA THR A 145 -19.02 -8.94 2.71
C THR A 145 -19.28 -7.50 2.26
N PRO A 146 -19.06 -6.50 3.15
CA PRO A 146 -19.25 -5.10 2.80
C PRO A 146 -18.20 -4.61 1.79
N ASP A 147 -18.40 -3.39 1.28
CA ASP A 147 -17.38 -2.72 0.48
C ASP A 147 -16.11 -2.45 1.30
N VAL A 148 -14.95 -2.49 0.65
CA VAL A 148 -13.69 -2.10 1.29
C VAL A 148 -13.53 -0.59 1.10
N GLU A 149 -13.63 0.16 2.19
CA GLU A 149 -13.48 1.63 2.18
C GLU A 149 -12.18 2.06 2.88
N TYR A 150 -11.45 2.98 2.26
CA TYR A 150 -10.24 3.54 2.88
C TYR A 150 -10.00 4.99 2.46
N THR A 151 -9.73 5.87 3.44
CA THR A 151 -9.33 7.26 3.20
C THR A 151 -7.83 7.39 3.38
N PHE A 152 -7.12 7.73 2.31
CA PHE A 152 -5.68 7.90 2.35
C PHE A 152 -5.29 9.18 3.10
N LYS A 153 -4.21 9.10 3.88
CA LYS A 153 -3.68 10.24 4.65
C LYS A 153 -2.79 11.14 3.80
N ASP A 154 -2.29 10.63 2.67
CA ASP A 154 -1.39 11.34 1.78
C ASP A 154 -2.02 12.62 1.24
N VAL A 155 -1.23 13.69 1.25
CA VAL A 155 -1.61 15.01 0.74
C VAL A 155 -0.55 15.43 -0.26
N GLY A 156 -0.91 15.38 -1.54
CA GLY A 156 -0.06 15.79 -2.64
C GLY A 156 -0.86 15.98 -3.92
N LEU A 157 -0.34 16.78 -4.86
CA LEU A 157 -1.01 16.99 -6.14
C LEU A 157 -0.98 15.74 -7.01
N LYS A 158 0.11 14.96 -6.95
CA LYS A 158 0.18 13.63 -7.57
C LYS A 158 0.13 12.58 -6.48
N GLN A 159 -0.85 11.70 -6.53
CA GLN A 159 -1.02 10.63 -5.54
C GLN A 159 -1.04 9.26 -6.23
N ASN A 160 -0.43 8.27 -5.58
CA ASN A 160 -0.53 6.87 -5.99
C ASN A 160 -1.46 6.16 -5.01
N ILE A 161 -2.58 5.66 -5.54
CA ILE A 161 -3.65 5.07 -4.77
C ILE A 161 -3.54 3.54 -4.89
N PRO A 162 -3.06 2.84 -3.84
CA PRO A 162 -3.08 1.39 -3.83
C PRO A 162 -4.52 0.89 -3.66
N VAL A 163 -4.91 -0.03 -4.52
CA VAL A 163 -6.22 -0.69 -4.52
C VAL A 163 -6.00 -2.14 -4.12
N LEU A 164 -6.57 -2.54 -3.00
CA LEU A 164 -6.49 -3.88 -2.43
C LEU A 164 -7.89 -4.48 -2.30
N GLY A 165 -8.02 -5.80 -2.25
CA GLY A 165 -9.33 -6.44 -2.07
C GLY A 165 -10.07 -6.71 -3.37
N LEU A 166 -9.40 -6.77 -4.52
CA LEU A 166 -10.06 -7.09 -5.80
C LEU A 166 -10.47 -8.57 -5.82
N TYR A 167 -11.57 -8.88 -6.51
CA TYR A 167 -11.98 -10.25 -6.79
C TYR A 167 -11.22 -10.81 -8.00
N PRO A 168 -10.93 -12.12 -8.06
CA PRO A 168 -10.35 -12.79 -9.22
C PRO A 168 -11.33 -12.90 -10.38
N ASN A 169 -10.82 -12.91 -11.61
CA ASN A 169 -11.58 -13.03 -12.86
C ASN A 169 -12.85 -12.16 -12.86
N TYR A 170 -12.73 -10.90 -12.47
CA TYR A 170 -13.87 -10.03 -12.30
C TYR A 170 -13.55 -8.61 -12.78
N ASN A 171 -14.56 -7.97 -13.35
CA ASN A 171 -14.48 -6.55 -13.68
C ASN A 171 -14.85 -5.74 -12.44
N ASN A 172 -13.89 -5.61 -11.53
CA ASN A 172 -14.07 -4.98 -10.23
C ASN A 172 -14.52 -3.54 -10.41
N GLN A 173 -15.53 -3.13 -9.65
CA GLN A 173 -16.00 -1.75 -9.61
C GLN A 173 -15.32 -1.07 -8.42
N ILE A 174 -14.67 0.06 -8.66
CA ILE A 174 -14.12 0.89 -7.60
C ILE A 174 -14.63 2.32 -7.75
N THR A 175 -14.82 3.02 -6.63
CA THR A 175 -15.05 4.46 -6.61
C THR A 175 -13.87 5.16 -5.98
N LEU A 176 -13.38 6.19 -6.65
CA LEU A 176 -12.43 7.15 -6.08
C LEU A 176 -13.17 8.46 -5.80
N ILE A 177 -13.07 8.93 -4.57
CA ILE A 177 -13.70 10.15 -4.09
C ILE A 177 -12.60 11.14 -3.73
N TYR A 178 -12.55 12.26 -4.42
CA TYR A 178 -11.66 13.37 -4.10
C TYR A 178 -12.32 14.28 -3.08
N THR A 179 -11.60 14.55 -2.01
CA THR A 179 -12.06 15.35 -0.87
C THR A 179 -11.10 16.50 -0.58
N ASP A 180 -11.60 17.55 0.05
CA ASP A 180 -10.74 18.57 0.66
C ASP A 180 -9.96 18.03 1.87
N LEU A 181 -9.19 18.89 2.54
CA LEU A 181 -8.42 18.50 3.73
C LEU A 181 -9.27 18.30 5.00
N GLN A 182 -10.56 18.63 4.95
CA GLN A 182 -11.52 18.45 6.04
C GLN A 182 -12.37 17.18 5.82
N GLY A 183 -12.30 16.57 4.64
CA GLY A 183 -13.03 15.37 4.27
C GLY A 183 -14.35 15.66 3.54
N ASN A 184 -14.63 16.91 3.16
CA ASN A 184 -15.78 17.22 2.32
C ASN A 184 -15.51 16.76 0.89
N GLU A 185 -16.49 16.09 0.31
CA GLU A 185 -16.39 15.59 -1.06
C GLU A 185 -16.40 16.75 -2.07
N ARG A 186 -15.44 16.71 -2.99
CA ARG A 186 -15.35 17.61 -4.14
C ARG A 186 -15.95 16.96 -5.38
N ALA A 187 -15.55 15.72 -5.68
CA ALA A 187 -16.09 14.93 -6.78
C ALA A 187 -15.73 13.45 -6.62
N ARG A 188 -16.29 12.60 -7.47
CA ARG A 188 -15.99 11.17 -7.53
C ARG A 188 -15.94 10.64 -8.96
N SER A 189 -15.31 9.49 -9.12
CA SER A 189 -15.28 8.71 -10.35
C SER A 189 -15.36 7.23 -10.07
N ASN A 190 -15.95 6.50 -11.01
CA ASN A 190 -16.04 5.05 -10.97
C ASN A 190 -15.07 4.45 -11.99
N LEU A 191 -14.31 3.45 -11.57
CA LEU A 191 -13.35 2.74 -12.40
C LEU A 191 -13.67 1.25 -12.42
N LYS A 192 -13.36 0.65 -13.57
CA LYS A 192 -13.52 -0.77 -13.82
C LYS A 192 -12.13 -1.40 -13.97
N LEU A 193 -11.78 -2.31 -13.07
CA LEU A 193 -10.49 -2.99 -13.05
C LEU A 193 -10.69 -4.48 -13.29
N GLN A 194 -10.32 -4.94 -14.49
CA GLN A 194 -10.39 -6.35 -14.85
C GLN A 194 -9.19 -7.11 -14.27
N THR A 195 -9.46 -8.08 -13.40
CA THR A 195 -8.48 -9.07 -12.94
C THR A 195 -8.53 -10.33 -13.79
N LYS A 196 -7.49 -11.15 -13.71
CA LYS A 196 -7.43 -12.47 -14.36
C LYS A 196 -7.87 -13.56 -13.39
N THR A 197 -8.15 -14.74 -13.92
CA THR A 197 -8.27 -15.97 -13.11
C THR A 197 -6.95 -16.23 -12.39
N LEU A 198 -7.03 -16.69 -11.14
CA LEU A 198 -5.86 -17.18 -10.42
C LEU A 198 -5.50 -18.55 -10.98
N GLU A 199 -4.33 -18.67 -11.59
CA GLU A 199 -3.90 -19.88 -12.29
C GLU A 199 -3.09 -20.84 -11.42
N SER A 200 -2.75 -20.45 -10.18
CA SER A 200 -1.87 -21.26 -9.35
C SER A 200 -2.52 -22.61 -9.02
N ARG A 201 -1.81 -23.68 -9.37
CA ARG A 201 -2.21 -25.07 -9.11
C ARG A 201 -2.24 -25.45 -7.63
N ARG A 202 -1.71 -24.60 -6.76
CA ARG A 202 -1.61 -24.83 -5.31
C ARG A 202 -2.71 -24.16 -4.51
N LEU A 203 -3.54 -23.34 -5.16
CA LEU A 203 -4.76 -22.86 -4.54
C LEU A 203 -5.76 -24.01 -4.38
N PRO A 204 -6.63 -23.94 -3.35
CA PRO A 204 -7.73 -24.88 -3.23
C PRO A 204 -8.60 -24.82 -4.49
N LYS A 205 -9.01 -26.00 -4.99
CA LYS A 205 -9.89 -26.10 -6.16
C LYS A 205 -11.26 -25.46 -5.91
N GLU A 206 -11.68 -25.43 -4.65
CA GLU A 206 -12.94 -24.86 -4.21
C GLU A 206 -12.83 -24.39 -2.76
N ILE A 207 -13.47 -23.28 -2.44
CA ILE A 207 -13.66 -22.79 -1.07
C ILE A 207 -15.17 -22.80 -0.80
N ARG A 208 -15.58 -23.50 0.25
CA ARG A 208 -16.99 -23.63 0.64
C ARG A 208 -17.22 -23.04 2.02
N VAL A 209 -18.10 -22.05 2.12
CA VAL A 209 -18.59 -21.56 3.41
C VAL A 209 -19.61 -22.55 3.96
N VAL A 210 -19.21 -23.34 4.96
CA VAL A 210 -20.09 -24.32 5.62
C VAL A 210 -20.99 -23.67 6.66
N LYS A 211 -20.47 -22.66 7.37
CA LYS A 211 -21.19 -21.92 8.41
C LYS A 211 -20.63 -20.50 8.49
N ALA A 212 -21.52 -19.51 8.41
CA ALA A 212 -21.21 -18.12 8.69
C ALA A 212 -22.25 -17.56 9.66
N GLN A 213 -21.78 -16.77 10.63
CA GLN A 213 -22.64 -16.02 11.54
C GLN A 213 -22.23 -14.56 11.41
N TYR A 214 -22.61 -13.92 10.30
CA TYR A 214 -22.10 -12.61 9.89
C TYR A 214 -22.16 -11.56 11.00
N ASP A 215 -23.26 -11.49 11.77
CA ASP A 215 -23.43 -10.54 12.88
C ASP A 215 -22.52 -10.81 14.10
N ARG A 216 -21.83 -11.96 14.13
CA ARG A 216 -20.93 -12.39 15.21
C ARG A 216 -19.49 -12.56 14.74
N MET A 217 -19.24 -12.44 13.45
CA MET A 217 -17.89 -12.53 12.88
C MET A 217 -17.22 -11.16 13.00
N GLU A 218 -15.93 -11.17 13.26
CA GLU A 218 -15.14 -9.95 13.12
C GLU A 218 -15.18 -9.48 11.66
N PRO A 219 -15.47 -8.20 11.39
CA PRO A 219 -15.43 -7.66 10.04
C PRO A 219 -14.02 -7.75 9.46
N GLY A 220 -13.91 -8.12 8.18
CA GLY A 220 -12.64 -8.13 7.46
C GLY A 220 -12.42 -9.43 6.70
N MET A 221 -11.15 -9.81 6.61
CA MET A 221 -10.70 -10.96 5.84
C MET A 221 -9.73 -11.79 6.69
N ASN A 222 -9.73 -13.10 6.47
CA ASN A 222 -8.86 -14.03 7.19
C ASN A 222 -7.66 -14.36 6.33
N LEU A 223 -6.46 -14.13 6.85
CA LEU A 223 -5.22 -14.56 6.22
C LEU A 223 -5.03 -16.08 6.41
N VAL A 224 -4.85 -16.77 5.30
CA VAL A 224 -4.50 -18.19 5.24
C VAL A 224 -3.04 -18.29 4.81
N ASN A 225 -2.18 -18.70 5.74
CA ASN A 225 -0.80 -19.07 5.45
C ASN A 225 -0.80 -20.47 4.83
N SER A 226 -0.74 -20.55 3.50
CA SER A 226 -0.71 -21.81 2.76
C SER A 226 0.72 -22.11 2.31
N PRO A 227 1.33 -23.24 2.72
CA PRO A 227 2.66 -23.63 2.26
C PRO A 227 2.66 -24.07 0.77
N GLY A 228 1.49 -24.27 0.16
CA GLY A 228 1.37 -24.83 -1.18
C GLY A 228 0.80 -26.24 -1.12
N GLN A 229 1.37 -27.18 -1.89
CA GLN A 229 0.97 -28.60 -1.81
C GLN A 229 1.62 -29.33 -0.61
N ASP A 230 2.85 -28.97 -0.25
CA ASP A 230 3.58 -29.48 0.91
C ASP A 230 4.50 -28.39 1.49
N GLU A 231 5.20 -28.68 2.58
CA GLU A 231 6.01 -27.69 3.30
C GLU A 231 7.24 -27.17 2.55
N THR A 232 7.72 -27.91 1.54
CA THR A 232 8.89 -27.52 0.73
C THR A 232 8.50 -26.68 -0.49
N ASP A 233 7.20 -26.53 -0.72
CA ASP A 233 6.65 -25.83 -1.85
C ASP A 233 6.77 -24.30 -1.69
N THR A 234 6.62 -23.55 -2.80
CA THR A 234 6.44 -22.08 -2.68
C THR A 234 5.13 -21.81 -1.95
N SER A 235 5.25 -21.07 -0.84
CA SER A 235 4.12 -20.56 -0.09
C SER A 235 3.28 -19.63 -0.93
N ILE A 236 1.96 -19.71 -0.76
CA ILE A 236 0.98 -18.88 -1.45
C ILE A 236 -0.03 -18.37 -0.42
N PRO A 237 0.35 -17.39 0.41
CA PRO A 237 -0.56 -16.84 1.38
C PRO A 237 -1.67 -16.04 0.68
N TYR A 238 -2.90 -16.20 1.14
CA TYR A 238 -4.06 -15.51 0.59
C TYR A 238 -5.05 -15.10 1.68
N MET A 239 -5.87 -14.10 1.42
CA MET A 239 -6.96 -13.70 2.31
C MET A 239 -8.31 -14.08 1.72
N ILE A 240 -9.18 -14.63 2.57
CA ILE A 240 -10.56 -14.94 2.24
C ILE A 240 -11.52 -14.01 2.97
N ASP A 241 -12.56 -13.55 2.30
CA ASP A 241 -13.65 -12.82 2.93
C ASP A 241 -14.72 -13.75 3.53
N ALA A 242 -15.74 -13.15 4.14
CA ALA A 242 -16.81 -13.89 4.82
C ALA A 242 -17.70 -14.69 3.85
N ASP A 243 -17.65 -14.39 2.55
CA ASP A 243 -18.34 -15.15 1.50
C ASP A 243 -17.46 -16.25 0.89
N GLY A 244 -16.24 -16.45 1.41
CA GLY A 244 -15.29 -17.46 0.94
C GLY A 244 -14.58 -17.08 -0.36
N GLU A 245 -14.61 -15.81 -0.77
CA GLU A 245 -13.91 -15.34 -1.95
C GLU A 245 -12.48 -14.92 -1.59
N ILE A 246 -11.52 -15.25 -2.43
CA ILE A 246 -10.14 -14.76 -2.27
C ILE A 246 -10.10 -13.28 -2.67
N ARG A 247 -9.58 -12.42 -1.81
CA ARG A 247 -9.54 -10.96 -1.99
C ARG A 247 -8.13 -10.36 -1.97
N TRP A 248 -7.14 -11.18 -1.63
CA TRP A 248 -5.73 -10.82 -1.63
C TRP A 248 -4.91 -12.10 -1.72
N ILE A 249 -3.76 -12.05 -2.38
CA ILE A 249 -2.86 -13.19 -2.53
C ILE A 249 -1.45 -12.71 -2.84
N LEU A 250 -0.43 -13.40 -2.32
CA LEU A 250 0.93 -13.33 -2.86
C LEU A 250 1.19 -14.59 -3.68
N ASP A 251 1.16 -14.44 -4.99
CA ASP A 251 1.49 -15.47 -5.96
C ASP A 251 2.98 -15.36 -6.32
N TRP A 252 3.80 -16.04 -5.53
CA TRP A 252 5.24 -16.11 -5.76
C TRP A 252 5.65 -17.26 -6.69
N GLU A 253 4.70 -18.03 -7.25
CA GLU A 253 5.02 -19.19 -8.10
C GLU A 253 5.83 -18.79 -9.33
N LYS A 254 5.56 -17.59 -9.88
CA LYS A 254 6.23 -17.01 -11.05
C LYS A 254 7.28 -15.96 -10.69
N SER A 255 7.56 -15.72 -9.40
CA SER A 255 8.57 -14.74 -8.97
C SER A 255 9.96 -15.35 -9.04
N ASP A 256 10.89 -14.72 -9.76
CA ASP A 256 12.30 -15.15 -9.77
C ASP A 256 12.95 -15.03 -8.39
N GLU A 257 12.52 -14.05 -7.59
CA GLU A 257 13.08 -13.79 -6.25
C GLU A 257 12.52 -14.73 -5.18
N HIS A 258 11.23 -15.05 -5.27
CA HIS A 258 10.47 -15.70 -4.18
C HIS A 258 10.00 -17.10 -4.50
N ARG A 259 10.33 -17.65 -5.67
CA ARG A 259 10.01 -19.06 -5.96
C ARG A 259 10.68 -19.96 -4.92
N TYR A 260 9.92 -20.92 -4.39
CA TYR A 260 10.27 -21.78 -3.26
C TYR A 260 10.48 -21.09 -1.91
N ILE A 261 10.05 -19.82 -1.74
CA ILE A 261 9.94 -19.23 -0.41
C ILE A 261 8.94 -20.03 0.43
N GLY A 262 9.33 -20.41 1.64
CA GLY A 262 8.46 -21.21 2.50
C GLY A 262 9.21 -21.93 3.62
N ILE A 263 8.73 -23.14 3.92
CA ILE A 263 9.13 -24.06 4.99
C ILE A 263 9.09 -23.46 6.41
N GLY A 264 8.04 -23.84 7.14
CA GLY A 264 7.93 -23.65 8.58
C GLY A 264 7.49 -22.27 9.06
N CYS A 265 7.62 -21.18 8.28
CA CYS A 265 7.24 -19.84 8.74
C CYS A 265 6.16 -19.21 7.82
N GLY A 266 4.99 -18.92 8.38
CA GLY A 266 3.95 -18.16 7.69
C GLY A 266 4.19 -16.65 7.71
N LEU A 267 3.32 -15.89 7.04
CA LEU A 267 3.34 -14.44 7.13
C LEU A 267 2.94 -13.97 8.54
N ILE A 268 3.67 -12.98 9.05
CA ILE A 268 3.36 -12.23 10.26
C ILE A 268 3.17 -10.76 9.93
N ARG A 269 2.14 -10.15 10.51
CA ARG A 269 1.85 -8.73 10.34
C ARG A 269 2.80 -7.90 11.19
N MET A 270 3.59 -7.04 10.56
CA MET A 270 4.49 -6.11 11.24
C MET A 270 3.76 -4.84 11.69
N GLN A 271 4.35 -4.11 12.64
CA GLN A 271 3.78 -2.86 13.18
C GLN A 271 3.62 -1.75 12.13
N ASN A 272 4.48 -1.73 11.12
CA ASN A 272 4.38 -0.80 9.98
C ASN A 272 3.25 -1.16 8.99
N GLY A 273 2.58 -2.30 9.17
CA GLY A 273 1.54 -2.80 8.27
C GLY A 273 2.08 -3.55 7.05
N HIS A 274 3.35 -3.94 7.03
CA HIS A 274 3.89 -4.90 6.08
C HIS A 274 3.71 -6.34 6.60
N TYR A 275 4.04 -7.31 5.76
CA TYR A 275 4.15 -8.71 6.17
C TYR A 275 5.60 -9.15 6.14
N MET A 276 5.99 -9.99 7.11
CA MET A 276 7.28 -10.66 7.12
C MET A 276 7.09 -12.16 7.11
N THR A 277 8.01 -12.88 6.47
CA THR A 277 8.10 -14.33 6.50
C THR A 277 9.54 -14.78 6.69
N GLY A 278 9.70 -15.92 7.35
CA GLY A 278 10.92 -16.70 7.30
C GLY A 278 10.89 -17.60 6.07
N ASP A 279 12.04 -17.79 5.46
CA ASP A 279 12.26 -18.71 4.35
C ASP A 279 13.31 -19.71 4.79
N GLY A 280 12.88 -20.89 5.24
CA GLY A 280 13.83 -21.92 5.64
C GLY A 280 14.46 -22.65 4.44
N ASN A 281 13.91 -22.53 3.23
CA ASN A 281 14.49 -23.15 2.03
C ASN A 281 15.73 -22.39 1.57
N HIS A 282 15.70 -21.06 1.66
CA HIS A 282 16.84 -20.20 1.31
C HIS A 282 17.53 -19.56 2.52
N HIS A 283 17.10 -19.90 3.74
CA HIS A 283 17.63 -19.37 5.00
C HIS A 283 17.70 -17.84 5.03
N ARG A 284 16.56 -17.19 4.81
CA ARG A 284 16.43 -15.72 4.80
C ARG A 284 15.15 -15.27 5.49
N MET A 285 15.10 -13.98 5.86
CA MET A 285 13.84 -13.31 6.22
C MET A 285 13.47 -12.33 5.11
N VAL A 286 12.19 -12.24 4.78
CA VAL A 286 11.69 -11.37 3.71
C VAL A 286 10.54 -10.52 4.24
N GLU A 287 10.64 -9.20 4.06
CA GLU A 287 9.57 -8.25 4.29
C GLU A 287 8.93 -7.83 2.97
N VAL A 288 7.60 -7.87 2.91
CA VAL A 288 6.81 -7.48 1.75
C VAL A 288 5.67 -6.54 2.12
N ASP A 289 5.39 -5.57 1.26
CA ASP A 289 4.22 -4.70 1.43
C ASP A 289 2.91 -5.40 1.01
N MET A 290 1.78 -4.74 1.23
CA MET A 290 0.46 -5.26 0.85
C MET A 290 0.26 -5.39 -0.66
N MET A 291 1.05 -4.68 -1.47
CA MET A 291 1.02 -4.77 -2.93
C MET A 291 1.87 -5.95 -3.42
N GLY A 292 2.64 -6.61 -2.56
CA GLY A 292 3.53 -7.72 -2.89
C GLY A 292 4.92 -7.31 -3.35
N ASN A 293 5.34 -6.06 -3.09
CA ASN A 293 6.72 -5.64 -3.34
C ASN A 293 7.62 -6.09 -2.19
N THR A 294 8.81 -6.59 -2.51
CA THR A 294 9.88 -6.82 -1.51
C THR A 294 10.40 -5.49 -0.99
N ILE A 295 10.40 -5.32 0.34
CA ILE A 295 10.96 -4.15 1.01
C ILE A 295 12.35 -4.48 1.53
N HIS A 296 12.49 -5.63 2.19
CA HIS A 296 13.77 -6.11 2.73
C HIS A 296 13.94 -7.60 2.51
N ASN A 297 15.20 -8.01 2.37
CA ASN A 297 15.64 -9.38 2.23
C ASN A 297 16.93 -9.55 3.06
N TRP A 298 16.85 -10.31 4.15
CA TRP A 298 17.99 -10.56 5.03
C TRP A 298 18.48 -11.99 4.85
N ASP A 299 19.66 -12.17 4.26
CA ASP A 299 20.36 -13.45 4.21
C ASP A 299 20.80 -13.83 5.64
N MET A 300 20.18 -14.85 6.20
CA MET A 300 20.47 -15.31 7.55
C MET A 300 21.59 -16.33 7.56
N LEU A 301 21.81 -17.05 6.45
CA LEU A 301 22.89 -18.00 6.32
C LEU A 301 24.25 -17.30 6.34
N GLU A 302 24.39 -16.18 5.63
CA GLU A 302 25.59 -15.33 5.66
C GLU A 302 25.90 -14.86 7.10
N ARG A 303 24.86 -14.74 7.93
CA ARG A 303 24.95 -14.32 9.34
C ARG A 303 25.20 -15.49 10.29
N GLY A 304 25.31 -16.71 9.78
CA GLY A 304 25.55 -17.92 10.57
C GLY A 304 24.28 -18.55 11.14
N TYR A 305 23.12 -18.29 10.55
CA TYR A 305 21.82 -18.78 11.00
C TYR A 305 21.01 -19.47 9.91
N THR A 306 20.24 -20.49 10.27
CA THR A 306 19.18 -21.03 9.42
C THR A 306 17.81 -20.69 10.01
N MET A 307 16.85 -20.37 9.14
CA MET A 307 15.50 -19.96 9.55
C MET A 307 14.57 -21.16 9.76
N HIS A 308 13.70 -21.07 10.77
CA HIS A 308 12.60 -22.02 10.98
C HIS A 308 11.44 -21.35 11.76
N HIS A 309 10.26 -21.98 11.70
CA HIS A 309 9.05 -21.79 12.50
C HIS A 309 8.45 -20.40 12.73
N ALA A 310 9.12 -19.50 13.44
CA ALA A 310 8.48 -18.32 14.00
C ALA A 310 9.31 -17.05 13.86
N ILE A 311 8.60 -15.99 13.52
CA ILE A 311 9.05 -14.61 13.60
C ILE A 311 8.01 -13.83 14.42
N SER A 312 8.46 -12.84 15.19
CA SER A 312 7.59 -11.86 15.83
C SER A 312 8.28 -10.50 15.91
N GLN A 313 7.58 -9.49 16.42
CA GLN A 313 8.16 -8.17 16.68
C GLN A 313 7.93 -7.76 18.14
N ASP A 314 8.97 -7.23 18.77
CA ASP A 314 8.84 -6.60 20.08
C ASP A 314 8.17 -5.22 19.98
N LYS A 315 7.92 -4.57 21.11
CA LYS A 315 7.25 -3.25 21.17
C LYS A 315 8.08 -2.12 20.55
N GLN A 316 9.39 -2.31 20.38
CA GLN A 316 10.30 -1.35 19.77
C GLN A 316 10.43 -1.57 18.25
N GLY A 317 9.84 -2.65 17.72
CA GLY A 317 9.89 -3.03 16.31
C GLY A 317 11.08 -3.92 15.96
N ASN A 318 11.88 -4.36 16.94
CA ASN A 318 12.93 -5.34 16.68
C ASN A 318 12.31 -6.68 16.30
N ILE A 319 12.97 -7.39 15.39
CA ILE A 319 12.54 -8.70 14.93
C ILE A 319 13.04 -9.75 15.90
N LEU A 320 12.14 -10.59 16.39
CA LEU A 320 12.48 -11.82 17.09
C LEU A 320 12.28 -12.99 16.12
N ALA A 321 13.25 -13.90 16.04
CA ALA A 321 13.16 -15.04 15.14
C ALA A 321 13.71 -16.31 15.78
N THR A 322 13.04 -17.44 15.53
CA THR A 322 13.59 -18.76 15.85
C THR A 322 14.56 -19.15 14.75
N VAL A 323 15.79 -19.52 15.14
CA VAL A 323 16.86 -19.88 14.20
C VAL A 323 17.62 -21.11 14.71
N SER A 324 18.42 -21.72 13.84
CA SER A 324 19.53 -22.58 14.25
C SER A 324 20.83 -21.86 13.99
N LYS A 325 21.80 -21.96 14.90
CA LYS A 325 23.13 -21.37 14.72
C LYS A 325 24.07 -22.37 14.07
N THR A 326 24.58 -22.07 12.88
CA THR A 326 25.34 -23.04 12.05
C THR A 326 26.65 -23.52 12.69
N SER A 327 27.21 -22.70 13.58
CA SER A 327 28.42 -23.04 14.34
C SER A 327 28.16 -23.78 15.66
N ALA A 328 26.90 -23.86 16.12
CA ALA A 328 26.56 -24.48 17.39
C ALA A 328 26.54 -26.01 17.25
N LYS A 329 27.39 -26.71 18.01
CA LYS A 329 27.53 -28.17 17.96
C LYS A 329 26.97 -28.85 19.20
N ILE A 330 26.48 -30.07 19.06
CA ILE A 330 26.22 -30.95 20.22
C ILE A 330 27.54 -31.45 20.82
N ALA A 331 27.46 -32.12 21.98
CA ALA A 331 28.63 -32.58 22.74
C ALA A 331 29.62 -33.48 21.96
N ASN A 332 29.19 -34.11 20.86
CA ASN A 332 30.08 -34.90 20.01
C ASN A 332 31.04 -34.07 19.14
N GLY A 333 30.87 -32.74 19.11
CA GLY A 333 31.71 -31.79 18.39
C GLY A 333 31.56 -31.82 16.86
N LYS A 334 30.69 -32.67 16.31
CA LYS A 334 30.50 -32.86 14.86
C LYS A 334 29.15 -32.34 14.38
N ASP A 335 28.07 -32.76 15.02
CA ASP A 335 26.71 -32.48 14.55
C ASP A 335 26.22 -31.11 15.03
N VAL A 336 25.50 -30.40 14.17
CA VAL A 336 24.96 -29.06 14.43
C VAL A 336 23.68 -29.17 15.26
N ARG A 337 23.49 -28.24 16.20
CA ARG A 337 22.24 -28.07 16.94
C ARG A 337 21.20 -27.39 16.06
N LEU A 338 19.97 -27.89 16.14
CA LEU A 338 18.84 -27.49 15.31
C LEU A 338 17.73 -26.96 16.21
N ASN A 339 17.08 -25.91 15.71
CA ASN A 339 15.87 -25.32 16.24
C ASN A 339 15.95 -24.91 17.72
N ASP A 340 17.11 -24.45 18.19
CA ASP A 340 17.37 -24.18 19.61
C ASP A 340 17.98 -22.80 19.92
N PHE A 341 17.91 -21.87 18.96
CA PHE A 341 18.27 -20.47 19.17
C PHE A 341 17.09 -19.53 18.91
N ILE A 342 17.07 -18.44 19.66
CA ILE A 342 16.26 -17.26 19.36
C ILE A 342 17.22 -16.08 19.16
N ILE A 343 16.92 -15.22 18.19
CA ILE A 343 17.66 -13.98 17.97
C ILE A 343 16.73 -12.78 18.06
N MET A 344 17.29 -11.63 18.43
CA MET A 344 16.67 -10.32 18.26
C MET A 344 17.52 -9.51 17.27
N MET A 345 16.88 -8.95 16.24
CA MET A 345 17.54 -8.20 15.17
C MET A 345 16.94 -6.79 15.04
N ASP A 346 17.80 -5.79 14.87
CA ASP A 346 17.42 -4.44 14.43
C ASP A 346 17.07 -4.51 12.93
N PRO A 347 15.81 -4.28 12.52
CA PRO A 347 15.41 -4.40 11.11
C PRO A 347 16.08 -3.36 10.20
N GLU A 348 16.37 -2.16 10.72
CA GLU A 348 16.91 -1.05 9.93
C GLU A 348 18.40 -1.24 9.64
N LYS A 349 19.14 -1.77 10.62
CA LYS A 349 20.58 -2.03 10.45
C LYS A 349 20.89 -3.46 10.00
N GLY A 350 19.96 -4.39 10.20
CA GLY A 350 20.19 -5.82 10.05
C GLY A 350 21.23 -6.35 11.04
N GLU A 351 21.34 -5.76 12.24
CA GLU A 351 22.29 -6.17 13.27
C GLU A 351 21.62 -7.12 14.27
N ILE A 352 22.30 -8.21 14.64
CA ILE A 352 21.87 -9.08 15.74
C ILE A 352 22.18 -8.37 17.05
N LEU A 353 21.13 -8.00 17.78
CA LEU A 353 21.20 -7.30 19.05
C LEU A 353 21.39 -8.26 20.22
N GLN A 354 20.76 -9.43 20.14
CA GLN A 354 20.77 -10.43 21.19
C GLN A 354 20.57 -11.83 20.64
N GLU A 355 21.17 -12.80 21.31
CA GLU A 355 21.00 -14.23 21.08
C GLU A 355 20.58 -14.90 22.39
N TRP A 356 19.63 -15.82 22.30
CA TRP A 356 19.30 -16.75 23.38
C TRP A 356 19.63 -18.16 22.92
N ASP A 357 20.64 -18.74 23.57
CA ASP A 357 21.03 -20.14 23.39
C ASP A 357 20.26 -21.00 24.39
N LEU A 358 19.28 -21.77 23.90
CA LEU A 358 18.37 -22.50 24.77
C LEU A 358 19.07 -23.61 25.58
N VAL A 359 20.24 -24.10 25.15
CA VAL A 359 20.99 -25.13 25.90
C VAL A 359 21.47 -24.63 27.26
N HIS A 360 21.64 -23.31 27.39
CA HIS A 360 22.06 -22.66 28.63
C HIS A 360 20.88 -22.18 29.48
N MET A 361 19.66 -22.35 28.99
CA MET A 361 18.43 -21.88 29.63
C MET A 361 17.51 -23.02 30.05
N LEU A 362 17.55 -24.13 29.32
CA LEU A 362 16.69 -25.30 29.49
C LEU A 362 17.55 -26.57 29.65
N ASP A 363 16.89 -27.68 30.00
CA ASP A 363 17.53 -28.98 30.10
C ASP A 363 17.60 -29.67 28.73
N SER A 364 18.76 -29.59 28.08
CA SER A 364 18.97 -30.16 26.75
C SER A 364 19.07 -31.68 26.72
N ALA A 365 19.13 -32.35 27.88
CA ALA A 365 19.03 -33.80 27.97
C ALA A 365 17.57 -34.27 28.00
N ARG A 366 16.62 -33.36 28.22
CA ARG A 366 15.19 -33.65 28.32
C ARG A 366 14.51 -33.67 26.94
N TYR A 367 14.93 -34.59 26.08
CA TYR A 367 14.23 -34.93 24.85
C TYR A 367 13.88 -36.42 24.84
N GLY A 368 12.63 -36.76 24.56
CA GLY A 368 12.17 -38.13 24.40
C GLY A 368 11.99 -38.44 22.91
N MET A 369 12.34 -39.64 22.47
CA MET A 369 11.93 -40.09 21.14
C MET A 369 10.40 -40.23 21.16
N THR A 370 9.70 -39.28 20.54
CA THR A 370 8.23 -39.21 20.53
C THR A 370 7.59 -40.32 19.70
N ASP A 371 8.38 -41.03 18.86
CA ASP A 371 7.98 -42.28 18.23
C ASP A 371 9.23 -43.10 17.85
N TYR A 372 9.43 -44.25 18.51
CA TYR A 372 10.53 -45.16 18.18
C TYR A 372 10.37 -45.82 16.80
N ASP A 373 9.17 -45.77 16.22
CA ASP A 373 8.87 -46.32 14.90
C ASP A 373 9.15 -45.32 13.77
N LEU A 374 9.36 -44.03 14.07
CA LEU A 374 9.65 -42.95 13.11
C LEU A 374 11.15 -42.60 13.02
N THR A 375 12.03 -43.54 13.38
CA THR A 375 13.51 -43.36 13.43
C THR A 375 14.19 -42.81 12.17
N SER A 376 13.50 -42.77 11.03
CA SER A 376 14.01 -42.23 9.77
C SER A 376 13.49 -40.83 9.41
N ASP A 377 12.67 -40.20 10.24
CA ASP A 377 12.18 -38.84 9.97
C ASP A 377 13.29 -37.80 10.28
N PRO A 378 13.75 -37.02 9.28
CA PRO A 378 14.76 -35.98 9.48
C PRO A 378 14.31 -34.87 10.46
N PHE A 379 13.01 -34.75 10.74
CA PHE A 379 12.43 -33.78 11.67
C PHE A 379 12.13 -34.37 13.05
N ALA A 380 12.41 -35.66 13.27
CA ALA A 380 12.22 -36.30 14.57
C ALA A 380 13.04 -35.62 15.67
N GLN A 381 12.53 -35.73 16.90
CA GLN A 381 13.24 -35.25 18.07
C GLN A 381 14.51 -36.08 18.29
N SER A 382 15.65 -35.40 18.41
CA SER A 382 16.98 -36.01 18.49
C SER A 382 17.88 -35.17 19.39
N ALA A 383 19.12 -35.62 19.64
CA ALA A 383 20.10 -34.82 20.37
C ALA A 383 20.40 -33.48 19.68
N SER A 384 20.39 -33.46 18.34
CA SER A 384 20.58 -32.24 17.55
C SER A 384 19.32 -31.38 17.54
N ASN A 385 18.14 -31.98 17.45
CA ASN A 385 16.84 -31.32 17.43
C ASN A 385 16.12 -31.48 18.79
N TRP A 386 16.83 -31.18 19.87
CA TRP A 386 16.39 -31.53 21.23
C TRP A 386 15.26 -30.62 21.73
N ALA A 387 15.31 -29.33 21.39
CA ALA A 387 14.31 -28.34 21.78
C ALA A 387 13.15 -28.29 20.79
N HIS A 388 13.47 -28.34 19.49
CA HIS A 388 12.54 -28.11 18.39
C HIS A 388 11.62 -26.92 18.67
N ASN A 389 12.24 -25.74 18.83
CA ASN A 389 11.52 -24.53 19.22
C ASN A 389 10.68 -23.99 18.07
N ASN A 390 9.36 -24.16 18.16
CA ASN A 390 8.44 -23.79 17.08
C ASN A 390 7.77 -22.43 17.28
N GLY A 391 8.13 -21.67 18.31
CA GLY A 391 7.42 -20.45 18.62
C GLY A 391 8.19 -19.46 19.49
N ILE A 392 7.87 -18.18 19.28
CA ILE A 392 8.21 -17.08 20.16
C ILE A 392 6.92 -16.29 20.38
N VAL A 393 6.62 -15.93 21.63
CA VAL A 393 5.42 -15.17 22.02
C VAL A 393 5.79 -13.73 22.35
#